data_AF-J1KF91-F1
#
_entry.id   AF-J1KF91-F1
#
_cell.length_a   1.000
_cell.length_b   1.000
_cell.length_c   1.000
_cell.angle_alpha   90.00
_cell.angle_beta   90.00
_cell.angle_gamma   90.00
#
_symmetry.space_group_name_H-M   'P 1'
#
loop_
_entity.id
_entity.type
_entity.pdbx_description
1 polymer ?
#
loop_
_entity_poly.entity_id
_entity_poly.type
_entity_poly.pdbx_seq_one_letter_code
_entity_poly.pdbx_strand_id
1 'polypeptide(L)' 'MRLVSFILVFIGLVGIVNPALFIVEGSGGGRWVFVVIFLLGMLKIWSIIKKMKRHDDDY' A
#
# COMPACT_ATOMS: atom_id res chain seq x y z
N MET A 1 -1.85 11.93 -10.17
CA MET A 1 -0.95 11.00 -9.45
C MET A 1 -1.16 10.97 -7.93
N ARG A 2 -1.49 12.10 -7.25
CA ARG A 2 -1.71 12.13 -5.79
C ARG A 2 -2.86 11.25 -5.28
N LEU A 3 -4.00 11.25 -5.98
CA LEU A 3 -5.22 10.54 -5.55
C LEU A 3 -5.00 9.03 -5.36
N VAL A 4 -4.27 8.41 -6.29
CA VAL A 4 -3.97 6.97 -6.25
C VAL A 4 -3.12 6.60 -5.04
N SER A 5 -2.17 7.46 -4.66
CA SER A 5 -1.36 7.26 -3.46
C SER A 5 -2.20 7.39 -2.18
N PHE A 6 -3.12 8.36 -2.11
CA PHE A 6 -4.05 8.48 -0.99
C PHE A 6 -4.95 7.25 -0.86
N ILE A 7 -5.53 6.78 -1.97
CA ILE A 7 -6.39 5.59 -1.98
C ILE A 7 -5.62 4.35 -1.51
N LEU A 8 -4.37 4.16 -1.96
CA LEU A 8 -3.54 3.04 -1.50
C LEU A 8 -3.20 3.10 -0.02
N VAL A 9 -2.90 4.29 0.52
CA VAL A 9 -2.64 4.46 1.96
C VAL A 9 -3.89 4.13 2.76
N PHE A 10 -5.07 4.60 2.32
CA PHE A 10 -6.34 4.30 2.97
C PHE A 10 -6.68 2.81 2.95
N ILE A 11 -6.51 2.13 1.80
CA ILE A 11 -6.73 0.68 1.70
C ILE A 11 -5.78 -0.09 2.62
N GLY A 12 -4.50 0.31 2.68
CA GLY A 12 -3.53 -0.30 3.59
C GLY A 12 -3.90 -0.08 5.06
N LEU A 13 -4.36 1.12 5.42
CA LEU A 13 -4.73 1.47 6.79
C LEU A 13 -6.01 0.74 7.24
N VAL A 14 -7.02 0.68 6.37
CA VAL A 14 -8.26 -0.08 6.61
C VAL A 14 -7.95 -1.57 6.77
N GLY A 15 -7.05 -2.13 5.96
CA GLY A 15 -6.67 -3.53 6.09
C GLY A 15 -5.76 -3.85 7.27
N ILE A 16 -5.04 -2.88 7.85
CA ILE A 16 -4.36 -3.04 9.14
C ILE A 16 -5.36 -3.01 10.30
N VAL A 17 -6.31 -2.07 10.27
CA VAL A 17 -7.31 -1.88 11.34
C VAL A 17 -8.30 -3.03 11.37
N ASN A 18 -8.72 -3.53 10.20
CA ASN A 18 -9.63 -4.65 10.10
C ASN A 18 -9.20 -5.60 8.97
N PRO A 19 -8.22 -6.47 9.23
CA PRO A 19 -7.78 -7.46 8.24
C PRO A 19 -8.91 -8.41 7.86
N ALA A 20 -9.89 -8.64 8.74
CA ALA A 20 -11.03 -9.53 8.48
C ALA A 20 -11.93 -9.06 7.33
N LEU A 21 -11.93 -7.76 6.97
CA LEU A 21 -12.65 -7.27 5.79
C LEU A 21 -12.12 -7.84 4.47
N PHE A 22 -10.82 -8.16 4.42
CA PHE A 22 -10.17 -8.78 3.26
C PHE A 22 -10.03 -10.30 3.40
N ILE A 23 -10.20 -10.81 4.62
CA ILE A 23 -10.18 -12.22 4.96
C ILE A 23 -11.62 -12.66 5.19
N VAL A 24 -12.39 -12.77 4.11
CA VAL A 24 -13.65 -13.52 4.16
C VAL A 24 -13.31 -14.96 4.53
N GLU A 25 -13.91 -15.43 5.63
CA GLU A 25 -13.77 -16.77 6.19
C GLU A 25 -14.14 -17.80 5.09
N GLY A 26 -13.12 -18.42 4.48
CA GLY A 26 -13.28 -19.41 3.40
C GLY A 26 -12.72 -19.03 2.03
N SER A 27 -12.37 -17.77 1.77
CA SER A 27 -11.75 -17.36 0.50
C SER A 27 -10.25 -17.18 0.66
N GLY A 28 -9.49 -18.25 0.41
CA GLY A 28 -8.03 -18.22 0.44
C GLY A 28 -7.41 -17.16 -0.49
N GLY A 29 -8.10 -16.78 -1.56
CA GLY A 29 -7.65 -15.77 -2.52
C GLY A 29 -7.63 -14.34 -1.97
N GLY A 30 -8.60 -13.98 -1.12
CA GLY A 30 -8.71 -12.61 -0.58
C GLY A 30 -7.49 -12.18 0.24
N ARG A 31 -6.91 -13.12 1.02
CA ARG A 31 -5.67 -12.90 1.79
C ARG A 31 -4.50 -12.53 0.90
N TRP A 32 -4.27 -13.31 -0.16
CA TRP A 32 -3.13 -13.10 -1.04
C TRP A 32 -3.27 -11.82 -1.87
N VAL A 33 -4.50 -11.50 -2.31
CA VAL A 33 -4.79 -10.25 -3.02
C VAL A 33 -4.50 -9.04 -2.13
N PHE A 34 -4.91 -9.08 -0.86
CA PHE A 34 -4.62 -8.00 0.09
C PHE A 34 -3.12 -7.82 0.32
N VAL A 35 -2.38 -8.92 0.56
CA VAL A 35 -0.93 -8.88 0.75
C VAL A 35 -0.23 -8.29 -0.46
N VAL A 36 -0.61 -8.67 -1.68
CA VAL A 36 -0.02 -8.15 -2.92
C VAL A 36 -0.29 -6.65 -3.08
N ILE A 37 -1.54 -6.20 -2.86
CA ILE A 37 -1.91 -4.78 -2.95
C ILE A 37 -1.17 -3.95 -1.91
N PHE A 38 -1.06 -4.45 -0.68
CA PHE A 38 -0.33 -3.80 0.40
C PHE A 38 1.16 -3.66 0.08
N LEU A 39 1.80 -4.74 -0.41
CA LEU A 39 3.21 -4.73 -0.80
C LEU A 39 3.48 -3.76 -1.95
N LEU A 40 2.62 -3.76 -2.97
CA LEU A 40 2.67 -2.82 -4.09
C LEU A 40 2.54 -1.37 -3.61
N GLY A 41 1.68 -1.13 -2.61
CA GLY A 41 1.56 0.18 -1.97
C GLY A 41 2.83 0.63 -1.27
N MET A 42 3.42 -0.23 -0.45
CA MET A 42 4.68 0.05 0.23
C MET A 42 5.82 0.31 -0.76
N LEU A 43 5.96 -0.51 -1.80
CA LEU A 43 7.01 -0.34 -2.83
C LEU A 43 6.86 1.00 -3.56
N LYS A 44 5.63 1.40 -3.88
CA LYS A 44 5.36 2.68 -4.56
C LYS A 44 5.66 3.87 -3.66
N ILE A 45 5.27 3.80 -2.38
CA ILE A 45 5.59 4.82 -1.37
C ILE A 45 7.10 4.91 -1.17
N TRP A 46 7.80 3.78 -1.06
CA TRP A 46 9.25 3.75 -0.91
C TRP A 46 9.97 4.35 -2.12
N SER A 47 9.53 4.03 -3.34
CA SER A 47 10.08 4.64 -4.55
C SER A 47 9.86 6.15 -4.60
N ILE A 48 8.72 6.65 -4.08
CA ILE A 48 8.44 8.08 -3.99
C ILE A 48 9.35 8.75 -2.96
N ILE A 49 9.51 8.15 -1.77
CA ILE A 49 10.43 8.65 -0.73
C ILE A 49 11.87 8.68 -1.25
N LYS A 50 12.32 7.62 -1.93
CA LYS A 50 13.66 7.54 -2.51
C LYS A 50 13.88 8.59 -3.59
N LYS A 51 12.85 8.90 -4.38
CA LYS A 51 12.90 9.94 -5.42
C LYS A 51 12.90 11.35 -4.83
N MET A 52 12.17 11.58 -3.73
CA MET A 52 12.26 12.85 -2.99
C MET A 52 13.63 13.02 -2.34
N LYS A 53 14.18 11.96 -1.73
CA LYS A 53 15.52 12.01 -1.11
C LYS A 53 16.61 12.38 -2.12
N ARG A 54 16.61 11.77 -3.31
CA ARG A 54 17.55 12.14 -4.40
C ARG A 54 17.46 13.59 -4.83
N HIS A 55 16.32 14.25 -4.67
CA HIS A 55 16.14 15.64 -5.08
C HIS A 55 16.69 16.64 -4.05
N ASP A 56 16.83 16.22 -2.77
CA ASP A 56 17.51 17.03 -1.75
C ASP A 56 19.03 16.87 -1.80
N ASP A 57 19.54 15.76 -2.34
CA ASP A 57 20.98 15.48 -2.44
C ASP A 57 21.67 16.26 -3.59
N ASP A 58 20.89 16.90 -4.48
CA ASP A 58 21.36 17.66 -5.66
C ASP A 58 21.38 19.20 -5.44
N TYR A 59 21.23 19.68 -4.19
CA TYR A 59 21.29 21.11 -3.83
C TYR A 59 22.42 21.43 -2.84
#